data_AF-A0A3L7T9N7-F1
#
_entry.id   AF-A0A3L7T9N7-F1
#
_cell.length_a   1.000
_cell.length_b   1.000
_cell.length_c   1.000
_cell.angle_alpha   90.00
_cell.angle_beta   90.00
_cell.angle_gamma   90.00
#
_symmetry.space_group_name_H-M   'P 1'
#
loop_
_entity.id
_entity.type
_entity.pdbx_description
1 polymer ?
#
loop_
_entity_poly.entity_id
_entity_poly.type
_entity_poly.pdbx_seq_one_letter_code
_entity_poly.pdbx_strand_id
1 'polypeptide(L)'
;MRLPQTILATSAIAITAIAIVEAGRLHPTAEAGTASMGIGGYTAITASVGQGSDVSPVEILYVLDNRSETMLVYSVEVQVDRRMVLLGGASLPALFRAGRG
;
A
#
# COMPACT_ATOMS: atom_id res chain seq x y z
N MET A 1 0.31 41.82 15.01
CA MET A 1 1.15 40.76 14.40
C MET A 1 0.32 39.48 14.25
N ARG A 2 -0.15 39.14 13.04
CA ARG A 2 -0.87 37.88 12.75
C ARG A 2 -0.32 37.10 11.55
N LEU A 3 0.64 37.68 10.83
CA LEU A 3 1.31 37.10 9.64
C LEU A 3 1.71 35.63 9.79
N PRO A 4 2.39 35.18 10.87
CA PRO A 4 2.77 33.77 10.99
C PRO A 4 1.57 32.83 11.14
N GLN A 5 0.51 33.29 11.83
CA GLN A 5 -0.71 32.51 12.02
C GLN A 5 -1.51 32.42 10.72
N THR A 6 -1.53 33.48 9.91
CA THR A 6 -2.15 33.47 8.57
C THR A 6 -1.40 32.53 7.63
N ILE A 7 -0.07 32.59 7.59
CA ILE A 7 0.75 31.70 6.74
C ILE A 7 0.53 30.24 7.12
N LEU A 8 0.51 29.92 8.42
CA LEU A 8 0.28 28.57 8.92
C LEU A 8 -1.13 28.05 8.59
N ALA A 9 -2.15 28.89 8.75
CA ALA A 9 -3.53 28.50 8.43
C ALA A 9 -3.71 28.26 6.92
N THR A 10 -3.15 29.14 6.08
CA THR A 10 -3.23 29.00 4.62
C THR A 10 -2.47 27.76 4.14
N SER A 11 -1.28 27.48 4.69
CA SER A 11 -0.51 26.30 4.31
C SER A 11 -1.21 25.00 4.76
N ALA A 12 -1.80 24.97 5.96
CA ALA A 12 -2.56 23.82 6.42
C ALA A 12 -3.75 23.51 5.49
N ILE A 13 -4.53 24.52 5.11
CA ILE A 13 -5.68 24.36 4.19
C ILE A 13 -5.20 23.85 2.83
N ALA A 14 -4.12 24.41 2.28
CA ALA A 14 -3.58 23.99 0.99
C ALA A 14 -3.10 22.54 1.02
N ILE A 15 -2.39 22.13 2.08
CA ILE A 15 -1.92 20.75 2.26
C ILE A 15 -3.10 19.79 2.38
N THR A 16 -4.14 20.15 3.16
CA THR A 16 -5.36 19.34 3.29
C THR A 16 -6.09 19.19 1.96
N ALA A 17 -6.22 20.26 1.18
CA ALA A 17 -6.85 20.19 -0.14
C ALA A 17 -6.10 19.26 -1.09
N ILE A 18 -4.76 19.35 -1.12
CA ILE A 18 -3.91 18.46 -1.92
C ILE A 18 -4.07 17.01 -1.45
N ALA A 19 -4.05 16.76 -0.14
CA ALA A 19 -4.22 15.43 0.41
C ALA A 19 -5.59 14.81 0.04
N ILE A 20 -6.67 15.61 0.03
CA ILE A 20 -8.01 15.15 -0.38
C ILE A 20 -8.03 14.80 -1.88
N VAL A 21 -7.46 15.65 -2.73
CA VAL A 21 -7.40 15.42 -4.18
C VAL A 21 -6.58 14.16 -4.48
N GLU A 22 -5.42 13.99 -3.86
CA GLU A 22 -4.58 12.81 -4.06
C GLU A 22 -5.23 11.53 -3.48
N ALA A 23 -5.93 11.62 -2.35
CA ALA A 23 -6.68 10.48 -1.80
C ALA A 23 -7.81 10.02 -2.74
N GLY A 24 -8.44 10.93 -3.49
CA GLY A 24 -9.44 10.59 -4.50
C GLY A 24 -8.86 10.01 -5.80
N ARG A 25 -7.56 10.20 -6.05
CA ARG A 25 -6.85 9.64 -7.23
C ARG A 25 -6.29 8.26 -6.98
N LEU A 26 -6.16 7.86 -5.71
CA LEU A 26 -5.87 6.49 -5.32
C LEU A 26 -7.08 5.63 -5.70
N HIS A 27 -7.04 5.06 -6.90
CA HIS A 27 -7.93 3.96 -7.25
C HIS A 27 -7.51 2.76 -6.40
N PRO A 28 -8.35 2.25 -5.47
CA PRO A 28 -8.05 1.04 -4.73
C PRO A 28 -8.41 -0.14 -5.62
N THR A 29 -7.73 -0.27 -6.75
CA THR A 29 -7.80 -1.44 -7.61
C THR A 29 -6.51 -2.21 -7.36
N ALA A 30 -6.56 -3.08 -6.35
CA ALA A 30 -5.69 -4.24 -6.31
C ALA A 30 -6.27 -5.18 -7.38
N GLU A 31 -5.68 -5.13 -8.58
CA GLU A 31 -5.90 -6.18 -9.59
C GLU A 31 -4.69 -7.10 -9.53
N ALA A 32 -4.91 -8.40 -9.53
CA ALA A 32 -3.86 -9.40 -9.48
C ALA A 32 -2.80 -9.18 -10.59
N GLY A 33 -1.52 -9.30 -10.21
CA GLY A 33 -0.41 -9.12 -11.15
C GLY A 33 -0.01 -7.67 -11.38
N THR A 34 -0.53 -6.73 -10.58
CA THR A 34 -0.10 -5.33 -10.63
C THR A 34 1.04 -5.09 -9.63
N ALA A 35 1.94 -4.19 -10.00
CA ALA A 35 3.00 -3.70 -9.13
C ALA A 35 2.98 -2.18 -9.14
N SER A 36 3.02 -1.58 -7.95
CA SER A 36 3.04 -0.14 -7.76
C SER A 36 4.18 0.23 -6.82
N MET A 37 5.02 1.17 -7.25
CA MET A 37 6.05 1.76 -6.39
C MET A 37 5.48 3.01 -5.74
N GLY A 38 5.29 2.93 -4.43
CA GLY A 38 4.85 4.05 -3.60
C GLY A 38 5.97 5.08 -3.42
N ILE A 39 5.57 6.35 -3.32
CA ILE A 39 6.47 7.43 -2.92
C ILE A 39 6.95 7.14 -1.49
N GLY A 40 8.27 7.04 -1.29
CA GLY A 40 8.87 6.79 0.03
C GLY A 40 9.63 5.47 0.19
N GLY A 41 9.81 4.69 -0.89
CA GLY A 41 10.62 3.47 -0.86
C GLY A 41 9.82 2.19 -0.56
N TYR A 42 8.51 2.26 -0.76
CA TYR A 42 7.62 1.10 -0.63
C TYR A 42 7.27 0.56 -2.01
N THR A 43 7.22 -0.76 -2.16
CA THR A 43 6.70 -1.42 -3.36
C THR A 43 5.56 -2.33 -2.98
N ALA A 44 4.41 -2.12 -3.59
CA ALA A 44 3.22 -2.95 -3.46
C ALA A 44 3.12 -3.87 -4.67
N ILE A 45 2.93 -5.17 -4.47
CA ILE A 45 2.77 -6.17 -5.54
C ILE A 45 1.55 -7.02 -5.20
N THR A 46 0.59 -7.11 -6.11
CA THR A 46 -0.56 -7.99 -5.95
C THR A 46 -0.36 -9.28 -6.74
N ALA A 47 -0.81 -10.39 -6.19
CA ALA A 47 -0.82 -11.69 -6.85
C ALA A 47 -2.15 -12.40 -6.60
N SER A 48 -2.68 -13.07 -7.62
CA SER A 48 -3.82 -13.98 -7.44
C SER A 48 -3.37 -15.25 -6.73
N VAL A 49 -4.16 -15.71 -5.76
CA VAL A 49 -3.96 -17.03 -5.13
C VAL A 49 -4.72 -18.15 -5.82
N GLY A 50 -5.38 -17.87 -6.96
CA GLY A 50 -6.20 -18.85 -7.68
C GLY A 50 -7.46 -19.29 -6.91
N GLN A 51 -7.84 -18.54 -5.88
CA GLN A 51 -9.11 -18.69 -5.15
C GLN A 51 -10.02 -17.50 -5.49
N GLY A 52 -11.34 -17.65 -5.40
CA GLY A 52 -12.32 -16.65 -5.84
C GLY A 52 -12.90 -16.94 -7.22
N SER A 53 -13.84 -16.12 -7.67
CA SER A 53 -14.41 -16.23 -9.03
C SER A 53 -13.50 -15.55 -10.04
N ASP A 54 -13.60 -15.94 -11.33
CA ASP A 54 -12.83 -15.31 -12.42
C ASP A 54 -13.02 -13.78 -12.51
N VAL A 55 -14.13 -13.27 -11.96
CA VAL A 55 -14.49 -11.84 -11.96
C VAL A 55 -14.03 -11.13 -10.68
N SER A 56 -13.68 -11.87 -9.62
CA SER A 56 -13.29 -11.33 -8.32
C SER A 56 -12.35 -12.31 -7.59
N PRO A 57 -11.10 -12.45 -8.05
CA PRO A 57 -10.13 -13.32 -7.41
C PRO A 57 -9.80 -12.83 -5.99
N VAL A 58 -9.51 -13.77 -5.10
CA VAL A 58 -8.85 -13.49 -3.84
C VAL A 58 -7.40 -13.13 -4.17
N GLU A 59 -6.94 -12.02 -3.59
CA GLU A 59 -5.62 -11.48 -3.88
C GLU A 59 -4.74 -11.47 -2.64
N ILE A 60 -3.45 -11.68 -2.85
CA ILE A 60 -2.41 -11.37 -1.88
C ILE A 60 -1.74 -10.07 -2.31
N LEU A 61 -1.55 -9.17 -1.35
CA LEU A 61 -0.75 -7.97 -1.48
C LEU A 61 0.56 -8.15 -0.71
N TYR A 62 1.67 -8.11 -1.42
CA TYR A 62 3.01 -7.98 -0.85
C TYR A 62 3.36 -6.49 -0.75
N VAL A 63 3.81 -6.06 0.42
CA VAL A 63 4.36 -4.71 0.63
C VAL A 63 5.83 -4.87 1.03
N LEU A 64 6.71 -4.37 0.18
CA LEU A 64 8.15 -4.33 0.38
C LEU A 64 8.52 -2.93 0.87
N ASP A 65 8.98 -2.83 2.11
CA ASP A 65 9.56 -1.60 2.65
C ASP A 65 11.09 -1.67 2.51
N ASN A 66 11.64 -0.83 1.64
CA ASN A 66 13.09 -0.77 1.43
C ASN A 66 13.83 -0.06 2.57
N ARG A 67 13.15 0.74 3.40
CA ARG A 67 13.76 1.43 4.55
C ARG A 67 13.90 0.51 5.74
N SER A 68 12.83 -0.20 6.09
CA SER A 68 12.86 -1.16 7.19
C SER A 68 13.33 -2.55 6.76
N GLU A 69 13.65 -2.73 5.47
CA GLU A 69 14.05 -3.99 4.86
C GLU A 69 13.09 -5.13 5.23
N THR A 70 11.79 -4.88 5.10
CA THR A 70 10.74 -5.80 5.55
C THR A 70 9.74 -6.06 4.43
N MET A 71 9.30 -7.30 4.30
CA MET A 71 8.16 -7.70 3.49
C MET A 71 6.97 -7.97 4.41
N LEU A 72 5.82 -7.40 4.08
CA LEU A 72 4.53 -7.70 4.71
C LEU A 72 3.61 -8.33 3.67
N VAL A 73 2.80 -9.30 4.10
CA VAL A 73 1.89 -10.05 3.23
C VAL A 73 0.48 -9.86 3.76
N TYR A 74 -0.41 -9.38 2.91
CA TYR A 74 -1.82 -9.17 3.23
C TYR A 74 -2.69 -10.04 2.31
N SER A 75 -3.79 -10.57 2.84
CA SER A 75 -4.92 -11.04 2.04
C SER A 75 -5.87 -9.88 1.81
N VAL A 76 -6.37 -9.75 0.59
CA VAL A 76 -7.40 -8.77 0.22
C VAL A 76 -8.68 -9.54 -0.09
N GLU A 77 -9.67 -9.39 0.77
CA GLU A 77 -10.98 -10.02 0.59
C GLU A 77 -11.89 -9.10 -0.23
N VAL A 78 -12.12 -9.45 -1.50
CA VAL A 78 -12.82 -8.58 -2.47
C VAL A 78 -14.35 -8.68 -2.35
N GLN A 79 -14.89 -9.77 -1.78
CA GLN A 79 -16.32 -10.12 -1.89
C GLN A 79 -17.26 -9.40 -0.92
N VAL A 80 -16.81 -8.97 0.26
CA VAL A 80 -17.73 -8.44 1.29
C VAL A 80 -17.34 -7.04 1.78
N ASP A 81 -16.09 -6.83 2.19
CA ASP A 81 -15.71 -5.60 2.90
C ASP A 81 -14.41 -4.92 2.43
N ARG A 82 -13.79 -5.40 1.32
CA ARG A 82 -12.45 -4.96 0.88
C ARG A 82 -11.45 -4.90 2.05
N ARG A 83 -11.55 -5.90 2.94
CA ARG A 83 -10.77 -5.94 4.16
C ARG A 83 -9.38 -6.47 3.84
N MET A 84 -8.36 -5.74 4.28
CA MET A 84 -6.97 -6.22 4.27
C MET A 84 -6.67 -6.93 5.58
N VAL A 85 -6.20 -8.17 5.49
CA VAL A 85 -5.80 -8.98 6.64
C VAL A 85 -4.31 -9.27 6.54
N LEU A 86 -3.53 -8.86 7.55
CA LEU A 86 -2.11 -9.19 7.60
C LEU A 86 -1.95 -10.70 7.85
N LEU A 87 -1.38 -11.40 6.87
CA LEU A 87 -1.06 -12.82 6.95
C LEU A 87 0.28 -13.06 7.64
N GLY A 88 1.22 -12.13 7.49
CA GLY A 88 2.53 -12.22 8.10
C GLY A 88 3.54 -11.26 7.49
N GLY A 89 4.79 -11.41 7.89
CA GLY A 89 5.89 -10.61 7.36
C GLY A 89 7.23 -11.22 7.71
N ALA A 90 8.26 -10.77 7.00
CA ALA A 90 9.63 -11.23 7.21
C ALA A 90 10.64 -10.16 6.80
N SER A 91 11.83 -10.22 7.41
CA SER A 91 12.98 -9.41 7.00
C SER A 91 13.45 -9.82 5.61
N LEU A 92 13.65 -8.85 4.72
CA LEU A 92 14.17 -9.04 3.37
C LEU A 92 15.59 -9.65 3.38
N PRO A 93 16.54 -9.17 4.20
CA PRO A 93 17.84 -9.83 4.36
C PRO A 93 17.74 -11.30 4.76
N ALA A 94 16.82 -11.65 5.67
CA ALA A 94 16.61 -13.02 6.11
C ALA A 94 16.03 -13.88 4.97
N LEU A 95 15.01 -13.37 4.26
CA LEU A 95 14.42 -14.03 3.09
C LEU A 95 15.46 -14.27 1.98
N PHE A 96 16.23 -13.25 1.62
CA PHE A 96 17.26 -13.38 0.59
C PHE A 96 18.41 -14.27 1.03
N ARG A 97 18.70 -14.38 2.32
CA ARG A 97 19.66 -15.37 2.84
C ARG A 97 19.11 -16.77 2.69
N ALA A 98 17.87 -17.01 3.12
CA ALA A 98 17.22 -18.32 3.00
C ALA A 98 17.09 -18.77 1.53
N GLY A 99 16.79 -17.84 0.61
CA GLY A 99 16.68 -18.14 -0.81
C GLY A 99 18.00 -18.42 -1.53
N ARG A 100 19.15 -18.08 -0.93
CA ARG A 100 20.48 -18.30 -1.53
C ARG A 100 21.11 -19.66 -1.18
N GLY A 101 20.51 -20.42 -0.26
CA GLY A 101 21.09 -21.68 0.26
C GLY A 101 22.06 -21.44 1.39
#